data_AF-A0A3P8TUP4-F1
#
_entry.id   AF-A0A3P8TUP4-F1
#
_cell.length_a   1.000
_cell.length_b   1.000
_cell.length_c   1.000
_cell.angle_alpha   90.00
_cell.angle_beta   90.00
_cell.angle_gamma   90.00
#
_symmetry.space_group_name_H-M   'P 1'
#
loop_
_entity.id
_entity.type
_entity.pdbx_description
1 polymer ?
#
loop_
_entity_poly.entity_id
_entity_poly.type
_entity_poly.pdbx_seq_one_letter_code
_entity_poly.pdbx_strand_id
1 'polypeptide(L)'
;MDAFYVAIRITLVFYLVTPGSSTCPVGCSCTDDNLGRSLLCMETSMGQIPKDIPEDFIKIRIEKCHLTELPRASFFQVRALEFLWLNFNEITLMNIKSLEGLANLTELRLQGNKLTSVPWTAFQNTPKLKILDLKHNRLDVLPEHALRHLTALTYLDLSFNQLSVISKEVFTNWPLYQTAEKAWGKEGLVSNVVLALHDNPWLCDCRLKGFVEFIRGVSPPIILMNSYLMCSGPASKADKFFHEVQLKTCMKPVASAPETNITLPLGANATLTCLVKARPDPTIHWSYSLKIIRGFAAKETHIDEDTVASQLVIPSLHLADRGLYTCTANNFIGNSSISIALNISSSNFSAPLPPPVPMLSSDENAFVDIRIAKQTVYGVTLEWHAVTENPAETWFTIHFGKYDSPKKEMIYIGPGINSYSVSDLLPVTKYEVCVTLKNHPPREGQCIVFVTGNDISEMEQRERLIHIIVIVLAMVLAVPAGMYACTTEARFSCVDHCVDLWRRQRMHGENLQGTDRHGTFDSLQAASDEGLCRDSEEKPKKRRKSEDKCKGGSAAHLY
;
A
#
# COMPACT_ATOMS: atom_id res chain seq x y z
N MET A 1 -34.58 3.42 63.31
CA MET A 1 -33.37 3.17 62.49
C MET A 1 -33.60 2.12 61.41
N ASP A 2 -34.66 1.31 61.47
CA ASP A 2 -34.88 0.21 60.50
C ASP A 2 -35.33 0.64 59.10
N ALA A 3 -36.12 1.71 58.96
CA ALA A 3 -36.59 2.14 57.64
C ALA A 3 -35.47 2.63 56.71
N PHE A 4 -34.43 3.25 57.29
CA PHE A 4 -33.28 3.78 56.53
C PHE A 4 -32.34 2.64 56.09
N TYR A 5 -32.17 1.63 56.92
CA TYR A 5 -31.37 0.44 56.61
C TYR A 5 -32.01 -0.43 55.52
N VAL A 6 -33.35 -0.54 55.55
CA VAL A 6 -34.14 -1.23 54.52
C VAL A 6 -34.10 -0.45 53.20
N ALA A 7 -34.22 0.88 53.23
CA ALA A 7 -34.08 1.70 52.03
C ALA A 7 -32.69 1.56 51.39
N ILE A 8 -31.62 1.59 52.20
CA ILE A 8 -30.23 1.40 51.74
C ILE A 8 -30.02 0.00 51.14
N ARG A 9 -30.57 -1.05 51.78
CA ARG A 9 -30.53 -2.42 51.25
C ARG A 9 -31.33 -2.55 49.95
N ILE A 10 -32.49 -1.92 49.83
CA ILE A 10 -33.29 -1.92 48.60
C ILE A 10 -32.57 -1.16 47.49
N THR A 11 -31.93 -0.02 47.77
CA THR A 11 -31.12 0.70 46.76
C THR A 11 -29.84 -0.05 46.39
N LEU A 12 -29.18 -0.73 47.34
CA LEU A 12 -28.02 -1.59 47.06
C LEU A 12 -28.44 -2.84 46.28
N VAL A 13 -29.59 -3.41 46.57
CA VAL A 13 -30.17 -4.53 45.81
C VAL A 13 -30.64 -4.05 44.43
N PHE A 14 -31.18 -2.84 44.27
CA PHE A 14 -31.44 -2.27 42.94
C PHE A 14 -30.15 -2.03 42.15
N TYR A 15 -29.05 -1.61 42.79
CA TYR A 15 -27.72 -1.52 42.17
C TYR A 15 -27.09 -2.90 41.88
N LEU A 16 -27.45 -3.94 42.64
CA LEU A 16 -26.93 -5.32 42.48
C LEU A 16 -27.82 -6.20 41.60
N VAL A 17 -29.07 -5.81 41.32
CA VAL A 17 -30.08 -6.57 40.57
C VAL A 17 -30.45 -5.92 39.24
N THR A 18 -29.87 -4.78 38.87
CA THR A 18 -29.76 -4.42 37.45
C THR A 18 -28.56 -5.16 36.87
N PRO A 19 -28.74 -6.18 36.02
CA PRO A 19 -27.62 -6.72 35.24
C PRO A 19 -27.18 -5.58 34.31
N GLY A 20 -25.95 -5.10 34.53
CA GLY A 20 -25.22 -4.15 33.70
C GLY A 20 -26.05 -3.16 32.88
N SER A 21 -26.26 -1.94 33.38
CA SER A 21 -26.33 -0.78 32.50
C SER A 21 -24.94 -0.56 31.90
N SER A 22 -24.55 -1.45 31.02
CA SER A 22 -23.30 -1.46 30.28
C SER A 22 -23.31 -0.23 29.37
N THR A 23 -22.64 0.81 29.85
CA THR A 23 -22.51 2.11 29.19
C THR A 23 -22.06 1.91 27.75
N CYS A 24 -22.90 2.34 26.81
CA CYS A 24 -22.56 2.32 25.40
C CYS A 24 -21.44 3.32 25.11
N PRO A 25 -20.45 3.00 24.25
CA PRO A 25 -19.45 3.96 23.82
C PRO A 25 -20.07 5.25 23.26
N VAL A 26 -19.49 6.39 23.59
CA VAL A 26 -19.95 7.70 23.12
C VAL A 26 -19.89 7.76 21.59
N GLY A 27 -20.99 8.14 20.95
CA GLY A 27 -21.11 8.15 19.49
C GLY A 27 -21.62 6.85 18.87
N CYS A 28 -21.87 5.82 19.69
CA CYS A 28 -22.47 4.56 19.25
C CYS A 28 -23.81 4.30 19.95
N SER A 29 -24.63 3.46 19.33
CA SER A 29 -25.87 2.93 19.88
C SER A 29 -25.71 1.45 20.21
N CYS A 30 -26.27 1.02 21.31
CA CYS A 30 -26.20 -0.37 21.77
C CYS A 30 -27.63 -0.93 21.80
N THR A 31 -27.84 -2.03 21.08
CA THR A 31 -29.15 -2.69 20.99
C THR A 31 -29.05 -4.14 21.41
N ASP A 32 -30.10 -4.64 22.06
CA ASP A 32 -30.22 -6.06 22.40
C ASP A 32 -31.25 -6.70 21.46
N ASP A 33 -30.78 -7.60 20.60
CA ASP A 33 -31.60 -8.33 19.65
C ASP A 33 -31.71 -9.81 20.09
N ASN A 34 -32.56 -10.61 19.43
CA ASN A 34 -32.67 -12.06 19.68
C ASN A 34 -31.35 -12.83 19.48
N LEU A 35 -30.41 -12.24 18.74
CA LEU A 35 -29.07 -12.77 18.48
C LEU A 35 -28.04 -12.30 19.53
N GLY A 36 -28.48 -11.55 20.54
CA GLY A 36 -27.68 -10.93 21.58
C GLY A 36 -27.33 -9.47 21.30
N ARG A 37 -26.34 -8.99 22.05
CA ARG A 37 -26.05 -7.57 22.15
C ARG A 37 -25.23 -7.06 20.97
N SER A 38 -25.64 -5.92 20.42
CA SER A 38 -25.09 -5.33 19.21
C SER A 38 -24.60 -3.89 19.45
N LEU A 39 -23.39 -3.58 18.96
CA LEU A 39 -22.83 -2.23 18.95
C LEU A 39 -22.96 -1.65 17.53
N LEU A 40 -23.59 -0.48 17.42
CA LEU A 40 -23.88 0.19 16.15
C LEU A 40 -23.28 1.60 16.17
N CYS A 41 -22.25 1.83 15.36
CA CYS A 41 -21.64 3.14 15.17
C CYS A 41 -21.77 3.53 13.69
N MET A 42 -22.43 4.65 13.41
CA MET A 42 -22.82 5.08 12.06
C MET A 42 -22.65 6.58 11.92
N GLU A 43 -22.00 7.02 10.84
CA GLU A 43 -21.97 8.44 10.43
C GLU A 43 -21.34 9.38 11.47
N THR A 44 -20.48 8.84 12.34
CA THR A 44 -19.72 9.57 13.35
C THR A 44 -18.23 9.56 13.01
N SER A 45 -17.58 10.73 12.94
CA SER A 45 -16.13 10.83 12.69
C SER A 45 -15.32 10.45 13.94
N MET A 46 -15.22 9.15 14.24
CA MET A 46 -14.45 8.66 15.39
C MET A 46 -12.96 8.47 15.07
N GLY A 47 -12.61 8.09 13.83
CA GLY A 47 -11.23 7.87 13.38
C GLY A 47 -10.50 6.69 14.04
N GLN A 48 -10.97 6.20 15.19
CA GLN A 48 -10.43 5.08 15.95
C GLN A 48 -11.55 4.19 16.49
N ILE A 49 -11.19 2.93 16.78
CA ILE A 49 -12.09 1.96 17.42
C ILE A 49 -12.18 2.28 18.92
N PRO A 50 -13.37 2.29 19.53
CA PRO A 50 -13.53 2.49 20.97
C PRO A 50 -12.71 1.47 21.77
N LYS A 51 -11.97 1.91 22.79
CA LYS A 51 -11.08 1.05 23.59
C LYS A 51 -11.82 0.16 24.59
N ASP A 52 -12.96 0.64 25.09
CA ASP A 52 -13.74 0.01 26.15
C ASP A 52 -15.02 -0.60 25.57
N ILE A 53 -14.87 -1.66 24.77
CA ILE A 53 -16.01 -2.41 24.22
C ILE A 53 -16.30 -3.59 25.18
N PRO A 54 -17.46 -3.61 25.87
CA PRO A 54 -17.91 -4.72 26.70
C PRO A 54 -17.78 -6.11 26.05
N GLU A 55 -17.40 -7.14 26.82
CA GLU A 55 -17.08 -8.48 26.29
C GLU A 55 -18.27 -9.25 25.70
N ASP A 56 -19.49 -8.83 26.01
CA ASP A 56 -20.77 -9.51 25.73
C ASP A 56 -21.35 -9.22 24.33
N PHE A 57 -20.72 -8.34 23.53
CA PHE A 57 -21.19 -8.05 22.19
C PHE A 57 -21.02 -9.24 21.23
N ILE A 58 -22.14 -9.65 20.62
CA ILE A 58 -22.18 -10.69 19.59
C ILE A 58 -22.02 -10.10 18.19
N LYS A 59 -22.42 -8.83 18.03
CA LYS A 59 -22.33 -8.11 16.75
C LYS A 59 -21.76 -6.71 16.94
N ILE A 60 -20.79 -6.35 16.12
CA ILE A 60 -20.23 -5.00 16.07
C ILE A 60 -20.34 -4.50 14.63
N ARG A 61 -20.96 -3.34 14.47
CA ARG A 61 -21.13 -2.67 13.19
C ARG A 61 -20.63 -1.23 13.30
N ILE A 62 -19.53 -0.95 12.63
CA ILE A 62 -18.90 0.38 12.56
C ILE A 62 -18.79 0.75 11.08
N GLU A 63 -19.70 1.59 10.58
CA GLU A 63 -19.70 1.99 9.17
C GLU A 63 -19.64 3.51 9.03
N LYS A 64 -18.97 3.98 7.97
CA LYS A 64 -18.81 5.42 7.68
C LYS A 64 -18.25 6.23 8.86
N CYS A 65 -17.30 5.67 9.60
CA CYS A 65 -16.69 6.29 10.79
C CYS A 65 -15.24 6.79 10.56
N HIS A 66 -14.80 6.85 9.30
CA HIS A 66 -13.46 7.28 8.88
C HIS A 66 -12.32 6.50 9.56
N LEU A 67 -12.51 5.22 9.85
CA LEU A 67 -11.42 4.38 10.35
C LEU A 67 -10.36 4.21 9.27
N THR A 68 -9.09 4.48 9.59
CA THR A 68 -7.97 4.38 8.65
C THR A 68 -7.14 3.11 8.82
N GLU A 69 -7.17 2.50 10.00
CA GLU A 69 -6.41 1.30 10.29
C GLU A 69 -7.15 0.38 11.27
N LEU A 70 -6.80 -0.91 11.23
CA LEU A 70 -7.22 -1.90 12.21
C LEU A 70 -6.02 -2.30 13.10
N PRO A 71 -5.84 -1.66 14.26
CA PRO A 71 -4.69 -1.89 15.12
C PRO A 71 -4.70 -3.27 15.78
N ARG A 72 -3.58 -3.63 16.40
CA ARG A 72 -3.42 -4.89 17.14
C ARG A 72 -4.50 -5.03 18.23
N ALA A 73 -5.02 -6.24 18.40
CA ALA A 73 -5.95 -6.57 19.50
C ALA A 73 -7.18 -5.64 19.61
N SER A 74 -7.62 -5.03 18.51
CA SER A 74 -8.75 -4.07 18.47
C SER A 74 -10.03 -4.61 19.10
N PHE A 75 -10.23 -5.93 19.03
CA PHE A 75 -11.43 -6.63 19.48
C PHE A 75 -11.10 -7.79 20.45
N PHE A 76 -9.93 -7.75 21.11
CA PHE A 76 -9.46 -8.87 21.92
C PHE A 76 -10.37 -9.20 23.12
N GLN A 77 -11.05 -8.19 23.68
CA GLN A 77 -11.96 -8.35 24.81
C GLN A 77 -13.31 -8.96 24.40
N VAL A 78 -13.76 -8.76 23.16
CA VAL A 78 -15.07 -9.23 22.67
C VAL A 78 -15.01 -10.66 22.11
N ARG A 79 -14.74 -11.62 23.00
CA ARG A 79 -14.56 -13.03 22.60
C ARG A 79 -15.84 -13.72 22.12
N ALA A 80 -17.01 -13.17 22.48
CA ALA A 80 -18.31 -13.65 22.02
C ALA A 80 -18.68 -13.19 20.60
N LEU A 81 -17.87 -12.33 19.99
CA LEU A 81 -18.19 -11.70 18.70
C LEU A 81 -18.33 -12.73 17.58
N GLU A 82 -19.48 -12.72 16.91
CA GLU A 82 -19.79 -13.56 15.75
C GLU A 82 -19.85 -12.74 14.45
N PHE A 83 -20.26 -11.48 14.52
CA PHE A 83 -20.45 -10.60 13.37
C PHE A 83 -19.65 -9.30 13.52
N LEU A 84 -18.69 -9.07 12.63
CA LEU A 84 -17.87 -7.85 12.61
C LEU A 84 -18.01 -7.15 11.25
N TRP A 85 -18.66 -6.00 11.25
CA TRP A 85 -18.93 -5.21 10.05
C TRP A 85 -18.22 -3.85 10.13
N LEU A 86 -17.25 -3.65 9.27
CA LEU A 86 -16.37 -2.47 9.22
C LEU A 86 -16.49 -1.74 7.87
N ASN A 87 -17.70 -1.74 7.31
CA ASN A 87 -17.96 -1.40 5.91
C ASN A 87 -17.88 0.11 5.66
N PHE A 88 -17.48 0.50 4.45
CA PHE A 88 -17.47 1.89 4.01
C PHE A 88 -16.69 2.82 4.95
N ASN A 89 -15.57 2.33 5.49
CA ASN A 89 -14.58 3.15 6.18
C ASN A 89 -13.43 3.48 5.22
N GLU A 90 -12.28 3.90 5.74
CA GLU A 90 -11.11 4.27 4.96
C GLU A 90 -9.90 3.41 5.29
N ILE A 91 -10.14 2.16 5.71
CA ILE A 91 -9.09 1.28 6.25
C ILE A 91 -8.10 0.97 5.13
N THR A 92 -6.83 1.34 5.33
CA THR A 92 -5.72 1.05 4.42
C THR A 92 -4.83 -0.07 4.94
N LEU A 93 -4.73 -0.21 6.26
CA LEU A 93 -3.81 -1.14 6.93
C LEU A 93 -4.54 -1.98 7.99
N MET A 94 -4.24 -3.27 8.00
CA MET A 94 -4.73 -4.21 9.00
C MET A 94 -3.54 -4.92 9.66
N ASN A 95 -3.46 -4.84 10.99
CA ASN A 95 -2.40 -5.51 11.74
C ASN A 95 -2.59 -7.04 11.74
N ILE A 96 -1.50 -7.82 11.74
CA ILE A 96 -1.54 -9.30 11.78
C ILE A 96 -2.24 -9.88 13.02
N LYS A 97 -2.26 -9.13 14.14
CA LYS A 97 -2.95 -9.49 15.39
C LYS A 97 -4.27 -8.75 15.59
N SER A 98 -4.82 -8.15 14.54
CA SER A 98 -6.08 -7.40 14.65
C SER A 98 -7.30 -8.27 14.98
N LEU A 99 -7.29 -9.53 14.54
CA LEU A 99 -8.36 -10.53 14.79
C LEU A 99 -8.04 -11.47 15.97
N GLU A 100 -7.03 -11.16 16.78
CA GLU A 100 -6.63 -11.99 17.91
C GLU A 100 -7.77 -12.09 18.94
N GLY A 101 -8.10 -13.33 19.37
CA GLY A 101 -9.18 -13.61 20.32
C GLY A 101 -10.56 -13.85 19.71
N LEU A 102 -10.74 -13.64 18.39
CA LEU A 102 -12.03 -13.74 17.71
C LEU A 102 -12.38 -15.17 17.24
N ALA A 103 -12.28 -16.16 18.14
CA ALA A 103 -12.45 -17.58 17.81
C ALA A 103 -13.88 -17.95 17.37
N ASN A 104 -14.87 -17.14 17.73
CA ASN A 104 -16.29 -17.33 17.37
C ASN A 104 -16.72 -16.55 16.12
N LEU A 105 -15.84 -15.73 15.52
CA LEU A 105 -16.21 -14.90 14.39
C LEU A 105 -16.67 -15.76 13.20
N THR A 106 -17.89 -15.51 12.74
CA THR A 106 -18.51 -16.23 11.62
C THR A 106 -18.59 -15.36 10.37
N GLU A 107 -18.68 -14.04 10.54
CA GLU A 107 -18.86 -13.10 9.45
C GLU A 107 -18.00 -11.86 9.66
N LEU A 108 -17.09 -11.63 8.71
CA LEU A 108 -16.25 -10.44 8.64
C LEU A 108 -16.55 -9.70 7.34
N ARG A 109 -16.98 -8.45 7.49
CA ARG A 109 -17.30 -7.56 6.38
C ARG A 109 -16.40 -6.32 6.41
N LEU A 110 -15.68 -6.11 5.32
CA LEU A 110 -14.70 -5.05 5.12
C LEU A 110 -14.93 -4.34 3.78
N GLN A 111 -16.14 -4.43 3.21
CA GLN A 111 -16.40 -3.87 1.88
C GLN A 111 -16.31 -2.34 1.87
N GLY A 112 -15.87 -1.79 0.73
CA GLY A 112 -15.81 -0.35 0.52
C GLY A 112 -14.72 0.34 1.35
N ASN A 113 -13.63 -0.34 1.66
CA ASN A 113 -12.45 0.22 2.31
C ASN A 113 -11.34 0.53 1.28
N LYS A 114 -10.12 0.81 1.74
CA LYS A 114 -8.96 1.17 0.90
C LYS A 114 -7.82 0.16 1.04
N LEU A 115 -8.13 -1.09 1.40
CA LEU A 115 -7.14 -2.13 1.65
C LEU A 115 -6.40 -2.51 0.36
N THR A 116 -5.07 -2.43 0.38
CA THR A 116 -4.20 -2.96 -0.70
C THR A 116 -3.76 -4.39 -0.44
N SER A 117 -3.74 -4.82 0.81
CA SER A 117 -3.50 -6.21 1.21
C SER A 117 -4.22 -6.54 2.52
N VAL A 118 -4.33 -7.83 2.82
CA VAL A 118 -4.87 -8.36 4.09
C VAL A 118 -3.82 -9.29 4.70
N PRO A 119 -3.58 -9.26 6.02
CA PRO A 119 -2.72 -10.24 6.69
C PRO A 119 -3.42 -11.59 6.73
N TRP A 120 -3.30 -12.40 5.67
CA TRP A 120 -3.99 -13.69 5.52
C TRP A 120 -3.73 -14.69 6.65
N THR A 121 -2.59 -14.58 7.35
CA THR A 121 -2.26 -15.39 8.52
C THR A 121 -3.09 -15.01 9.76
N ALA A 122 -3.65 -13.79 9.82
CA ALA A 122 -4.51 -13.35 10.92
C ALA A 122 -5.77 -14.22 11.05
N PHE A 123 -6.25 -14.79 9.94
CA PHE A 123 -7.42 -15.68 9.89
C PHE A 123 -7.22 -17.01 10.62
N GLN A 124 -5.99 -17.35 11.03
CA GLN A 124 -5.75 -18.45 11.97
C GLN A 124 -6.52 -18.27 13.29
N ASN A 125 -6.78 -17.02 13.69
CA ASN A 125 -7.53 -16.70 14.91
C ASN A 125 -9.05 -16.76 14.73
N THR A 126 -9.54 -16.96 13.50
CA THR A 126 -10.98 -16.99 13.16
C THR A 126 -11.35 -18.30 12.45
N PRO A 127 -11.19 -19.47 13.10
CA PRO A 127 -11.37 -20.78 12.44
C PRO A 127 -12.82 -21.08 12.04
N LYS A 128 -13.80 -20.37 12.60
CA LYS A 128 -15.23 -20.51 12.31
C LYS A 128 -15.75 -19.55 11.24
N LEU A 129 -14.87 -18.75 10.63
CA LEU A 129 -15.26 -17.74 9.65
C LEU A 129 -15.91 -18.39 8.42
N LYS A 130 -17.16 -18.03 8.15
CA LYS A 130 -17.98 -18.51 7.03
C LYS A 130 -18.09 -17.48 5.92
N ILE A 131 -18.15 -16.21 6.27
CA ILE A 131 -18.36 -15.10 5.33
C ILE A 131 -17.20 -14.11 5.46
N LEU A 132 -16.50 -13.89 4.35
CA LEU A 132 -15.48 -12.87 4.22
C LEU A 132 -15.80 -11.99 3.02
N ASP A 133 -16.19 -10.74 3.30
CA ASP A 133 -16.51 -9.74 2.30
C ASP A 133 -15.39 -8.70 2.22
N LEU A 134 -14.63 -8.71 1.13
CA LEU A 134 -13.54 -7.80 0.80
C LEU A 134 -13.86 -6.99 -0.47
N LYS A 135 -15.13 -6.93 -0.88
CA LYS A 135 -15.59 -6.22 -2.07
C LYS A 135 -15.22 -4.73 -2.03
N HIS A 136 -14.98 -4.11 -3.20
CA HIS A 136 -14.67 -2.68 -3.30
C HIS A 136 -13.49 -2.27 -2.40
N ASN A 137 -12.37 -2.97 -2.54
CA ASN A 137 -11.09 -2.60 -1.95
C ASN A 137 -10.06 -2.35 -3.08
N ARG A 138 -8.77 -2.38 -2.77
CA ARG A 138 -7.67 -2.14 -3.72
C ARG A 138 -6.67 -3.31 -3.73
N LEU A 139 -7.14 -4.52 -3.44
CA LEU A 139 -6.29 -5.71 -3.40
C LEU A 139 -5.74 -5.99 -4.80
N ASP A 140 -4.42 -6.01 -4.94
CA ASP A 140 -3.72 -6.23 -6.22
C ASP A 140 -3.07 -7.61 -6.31
N VAL A 141 -2.71 -8.19 -5.17
CA VAL A 141 -2.06 -9.50 -5.04
C VAL A 141 -2.84 -10.42 -4.10
N LEU A 142 -3.05 -11.66 -4.55
CA LEU A 142 -3.56 -12.76 -3.72
C LEU A 142 -2.50 -13.87 -3.58
N PRO A 143 -1.86 -14.00 -2.40
CA PRO A 143 -0.82 -15.01 -2.15
C PRO A 143 -1.31 -16.45 -2.27
N GLU A 144 -0.43 -17.37 -2.68
CA GLU A 144 -0.73 -18.80 -2.92
C GLU A 144 -1.34 -19.53 -1.70
N HIS A 145 -1.04 -19.06 -0.49
CA HIS A 145 -1.50 -19.66 0.76
C HIS A 145 -2.53 -18.78 1.50
N ALA A 146 -3.10 -17.77 0.82
CA ALA A 146 -4.05 -16.83 1.41
C ALA A 146 -5.25 -17.52 2.08
N LEU A 147 -5.78 -18.58 1.44
CA LEU A 147 -7.00 -19.26 1.89
C LEU A 147 -6.73 -20.46 2.82
N ARG A 148 -5.46 -20.73 3.18
CA ARG A 148 -5.07 -21.94 3.92
C ARG A 148 -5.76 -22.08 5.28
N HIS A 149 -5.96 -20.97 5.99
CA HIS A 149 -6.56 -20.96 7.33
C HIS A 149 -8.09 -20.79 7.33
N LEU A 150 -8.70 -20.56 6.16
CA LEU A 150 -10.13 -20.31 6.00
C LEU A 150 -10.89 -21.63 5.75
N THR A 151 -10.85 -22.52 6.74
CA THR A 151 -11.35 -23.91 6.63
C THR A 151 -12.88 -24.04 6.63
N ALA A 152 -13.60 -23.03 7.14
CA ALA A 152 -15.06 -23.03 7.25
C ALA A 152 -15.75 -22.03 6.30
N LEU A 153 -14.98 -21.37 5.43
CA LEU A 153 -15.44 -20.26 4.62
C LEU A 153 -16.36 -20.70 3.47
N THR A 154 -17.63 -20.31 3.53
CA THR A 154 -18.64 -20.62 2.51
C THR A 154 -18.91 -19.46 1.55
N TYR A 155 -18.46 -18.25 1.87
CA TYR A 155 -18.65 -17.06 1.04
C TYR A 155 -17.37 -16.22 1.04
N LEU A 156 -16.81 -15.99 -0.14
CA LEU A 156 -15.68 -15.11 -0.37
C LEU A 156 -15.99 -14.12 -1.47
N ASP A 157 -16.02 -12.83 -1.13
CA ASP A 157 -16.18 -11.75 -2.10
C ASP A 157 -14.90 -10.93 -2.24
N LEU A 158 -14.27 -11.06 -3.40
CA LEU A 158 -13.10 -10.30 -3.83
C LEU A 158 -13.43 -9.42 -5.05
N SER A 159 -14.71 -9.23 -5.36
CA SER A 159 -15.13 -8.41 -6.51
C SER A 159 -14.76 -6.93 -6.33
N PHE A 160 -14.64 -6.20 -7.44
CA PHE A 160 -14.26 -4.78 -7.42
C PHE A 160 -12.94 -4.51 -6.66
N ASN A 161 -11.91 -5.28 -6.97
CA ASN A 161 -10.55 -5.08 -6.48
C ASN A 161 -9.60 -4.78 -7.65
N GLN A 162 -8.30 -4.89 -7.45
CA GLN A 162 -7.25 -4.62 -8.46
C GLN A 162 -6.48 -5.89 -8.85
N LEU A 163 -7.09 -7.07 -8.67
CA LEU A 163 -6.45 -8.35 -8.94
C LEU A 163 -6.27 -8.51 -10.46
N SER A 164 -5.02 -8.63 -10.88
CA SER A 164 -4.67 -8.78 -12.30
C SER A 164 -4.20 -10.18 -12.64
N VAL A 165 -3.40 -10.79 -11.77
CA VAL A 165 -2.88 -12.15 -11.94
C VAL A 165 -3.04 -12.93 -10.64
N ILE A 166 -3.64 -14.12 -10.72
CA ILE A 166 -3.78 -15.06 -9.62
C ILE A 166 -3.36 -16.45 -10.08
N SER A 167 -2.70 -17.17 -9.19
CA SER A 167 -2.32 -18.57 -9.41
C SER A 167 -3.48 -19.50 -9.05
N LYS A 168 -3.70 -20.57 -9.82
CA LYS A 168 -4.74 -21.57 -9.50
C LYS A 168 -4.51 -22.22 -8.13
N GLU A 169 -3.26 -22.24 -7.70
CA GLU A 169 -2.78 -22.86 -6.47
C GLU A 169 -3.40 -22.21 -5.23
N VAL A 170 -3.82 -20.93 -5.30
CA VAL A 170 -4.59 -20.28 -4.24
C VAL A 170 -5.85 -21.07 -3.89
N PHE A 171 -6.55 -21.58 -4.91
CA PHE A 171 -7.80 -22.31 -4.74
C PHE A 171 -7.55 -23.81 -4.52
N THR A 172 -6.54 -24.41 -5.17
CA THR A 172 -6.21 -25.82 -4.93
C THR A 172 -5.65 -26.05 -3.52
N ASN A 173 -4.97 -25.06 -2.93
CA ASN A 173 -4.48 -25.10 -1.55
C ASN A 173 -5.57 -24.81 -0.51
N TRP A 174 -6.77 -24.42 -0.95
CA TRP A 174 -7.87 -24.13 -0.03
C TRP A 174 -8.47 -25.44 0.51
N PRO A 175 -8.49 -25.67 1.84
CA PRO A 175 -8.93 -26.96 2.39
C PRO A 175 -10.37 -27.35 2.03
N LEU A 176 -11.25 -26.35 1.83
CA LEU A 176 -12.62 -26.60 1.39
C LEU A 176 -12.71 -27.10 -0.05
N TYR A 177 -11.89 -26.58 -0.96
CA TYR A 177 -11.80 -27.08 -2.32
C TYR A 177 -11.35 -28.55 -2.34
N GLN A 178 -10.31 -28.88 -1.59
CA GLN A 178 -9.80 -30.25 -1.50
C GLN A 178 -10.82 -31.23 -0.90
N THR A 179 -11.61 -30.76 0.06
CA THR A 179 -12.68 -31.56 0.67
C THR A 179 -13.85 -31.76 -0.29
N ALA A 180 -14.23 -30.70 -1.01
CA ALA A 180 -15.26 -30.72 -2.04
C ALA A 180 -14.92 -31.67 -3.19
N GLU A 181 -13.67 -31.63 -3.68
CA GLU A 181 -13.19 -32.50 -4.75
C GLU A 181 -13.24 -33.98 -4.36
N LYS A 182 -12.82 -34.32 -3.12
CA LYS A 182 -12.85 -35.70 -2.60
C LYS A 182 -14.25 -36.24 -2.31
N ALA A 183 -15.20 -35.35 -2.03
CA ALA A 183 -16.58 -35.70 -1.70
C ALA A 183 -17.52 -35.70 -2.92
N TRP A 184 -17.02 -35.31 -4.10
CA TRP A 184 -17.76 -35.31 -5.35
C TRP A 184 -18.34 -36.71 -5.64
N GLY A 185 -19.66 -36.78 -5.81
CA GLY A 185 -20.40 -38.04 -6.01
C GLY A 185 -20.96 -38.70 -4.74
N LYS A 186 -20.75 -38.12 -3.55
CA LYS A 186 -21.44 -38.51 -2.31
C LYS A 186 -22.47 -37.45 -1.94
N GLU A 187 -23.76 -37.78 -2.08
CA GLU A 187 -24.86 -36.87 -1.77
C GLU A 187 -24.77 -36.36 -0.32
N GLY A 188 -24.82 -35.02 -0.15
CA GLY A 188 -25.19 -34.38 1.11
C GLY A 188 -24.08 -33.93 2.07
N LEU A 189 -22.78 -34.00 1.74
CA LEU A 189 -21.72 -33.73 2.73
C LEU A 189 -20.97 -32.39 2.61
N VAL A 190 -21.17 -31.60 1.54
CA VAL A 190 -20.37 -30.38 1.31
C VAL A 190 -21.28 -29.16 1.19
N SER A 191 -21.01 -28.13 2.00
CA SER A 191 -21.68 -26.83 1.89
C SER A 191 -21.28 -26.15 0.58
N ASN A 192 -22.25 -25.50 -0.08
CA ASN A 192 -21.97 -24.69 -1.25
C ASN A 192 -21.06 -23.52 -0.90
N VAL A 193 -20.07 -23.26 -1.75
CA VAL A 193 -19.11 -22.18 -1.59
C VAL A 193 -19.38 -21.14 -2.66
N VAL A 194 -19.67 -19.91 -2.26
CA VAL A 194 -19.90 -18.78 -3.17
C VAL A 194 -18.62 -17.97 -3.31
N LEU A 195 -18.19 -17.76 -4.55
CA LEU A 195 -16.98 -17.01 -4.87
C LEU A 195 -17.30 -15.87 -5.84
N ALA A 196 -17.02 -14.64 -5.44
CA ALA A 196 -17.16 -13.45 -6.28
C ALA A 196 -15.79 -12.87 -6.64
N LEU A 197 -15.52 -12.80 -7.94
CA LEU A 197 -14.22 -12.40 -8.52
C LEU A 197 -14.37 -11.39 -9.67
N HIS A 198 -15.60 -11.00 -10.00
CA HIS A 198 -15.88 -10.07 -11.10
C HIS A 198 -15.37 -8.66 -10.80
N ASP A 199 -15.34 -7.82 -11.83
CA ASP A 199 -14.86 -6.43 -11.73
C ASP A 199 -13.44 -6.31 -11.16
N ASN A 200 -12.55 -7.20 -11.61
CA ASN A 200 -11.11 -7.13 -11.35
C ASN A 200 -10.38 -6.96 -12.70
N PRO A 201 -9.25 -6.23 -12.74
CA PRO A 201 -8.50 -5.93 -13.97
C PRO A 201 -7.67 -7.14 -14.47
N TRP A 202 -8.34 -8.24 -14.80
CA TRP A 202 -7.68 -9.50 -15.15
C TRP A 202 -6.77 -9.37 -16.37
N LEU A 203 -5.48 -9.63 -16.16
CA LEU A 203 -4.46 -9.60 -17.20
C LEU A 203 -4.29 -11.02 -17.77
N CYS A 204 -5.01 -11.29 -18.85
CA CYS A 204 -5.08 -12.57 -19.53
C CYS A 204 -3.86 -12.84 -20.43
N ASP A 205 -2.68 -12.84 -19.82
CA ASP A 205 -1.46 -13.36 -20.43
C ASP A 205 -1.17 -14.81 -19.98
N CYS A 206 0.01 -15.32 -20.29
CA CYS A 206 0.38 -16.69 -19.97
C CYS A 206 0.38 -17.00 -18.45
N ARG A 207 0.52 -16.00 -17.57
CA ARG A 207 0.56 -16.18 -16.11
C ARG A 207 -0.80 -16.55 -15.56
N LEU A 208 -1.88 -16.02 -16.15
CA LEU A 208 -3.25 -16.31 -15.75
C LEU A 208 -3.76 -17.65 -16.28
N LYS A 209 -2.99 -18.34 -17.13
CA LYS A 209 -3.40 -19.59 -17.80
C LYS A 209 -4.02 -20.59 -16.84
N GLY A 210 -3.31 -20.94 -15.77
CA GLY A 210 -3.78 -21.95 -14.82
C GLY A 210 -5.08 -21.55 -14.12
N PHE A 211 -5.25 -20.26 -13.83
CA PHE A 211 -6.45 -19.73 -13.19
C PHE A 211 -7.65 -19.69 -14.15
N VAL A 212 -7.46 -19.30 -15.41
CA VAL A 212 -8.51 -19.38 -16.43
C VAL A 212 -8.96 -20.82 -16.64
N GLU A 213 -8.02 -21.78 -16.70
CA GLU A 213 -8.33 -23.21 -16.76
C GLU A 213 -9.12 -23.68 -15.53
N PHE A 214 -8.74 -23.23 -14.33
CA PHE A 214 -9.46 -23.50 -13.10
C PHE A 214 -10.90 -22.99 -13.16
N ILE A 215 -11.12 -21.71 -13.49
CA ILE A 215 -12.47 -21.10 -13.57
C ILE A 215 -13.37 -21.85 -14.55
N ARG A 216 -12.83 -22.28 -15.70
CA ARG A 216 -13.57 -23.09 -16.68
C ARG A 216 -13.93 -24.48 -16.17
N GLY A 217 -13.15 -25.00 -15.23
CA GLY A 217 -13.39 -26.29 -14.57
C GLY A 217 -14.22 -26.17 -13.29
N VAL A 218 -14.61 -24.97 -12.85
CA VAL A 218 -15.44 -24.81 -11.66
C VAL A 218 -16.82 -25.40 -11.90
N SER A 219 -17.19 -26.34 -11.04
CA SER A 219 -18.53 -26.93 -10.94
C SER A 219 -19.02 -26.78 -9.50
N PRO A 220 -20.32 -27.05 -9.22
CA PRO A 220 -20.79 -27.24 -7.85
C PRO A 220 -19.83 -28.17 -7.07
N PRO A 221 -19.70 -28.05 -5.74
CA PRO A 221 -20.39 -27.12 -4.84
C PRO A 221 -19.84 -25.68 -4.88
N ILE A 222 -18.85 -25.37 -5.73
CA ILE A 222 -18.37 -24.00 -5.92
C ILE A 222 -19.29 -23.28 -6.93
N ILE A 223 -19.80 -22.14 -6.49
CA ILE A 223 -20.71 -21.30 -7.24
C ILE A 223 -20.03 -19.95 -7.43
N LEU A 224 -19.73 -19.61 -8.69
CA LEU A 224 -19.29 -18.27 -9.03
C LEU A 224 -20.51 -17.33 -8.98
N MET A 225 -20.42 -16.26 -8.18
CA MET A 225 -21.48 -15.26 -8.12
C MET A 225 -21.73 -14.63 -9.50
N ASN A 226 -20.67 -14.47 -10.28
CA ASN A 226 -20.72 -14.12 -11.69
C ASN A 226 -19.81 -15.06 -12.47
N SER A 227 -20.39 -15.85 -13.38
CA SER A 227 -19.69 -16.82 -14.22
C SER A 227 -18.96 -16.18 -15.42
N TYR A 228 -19.27 -14.92 -15.74
CA TYR A 228 -18.76 -14.21 -16.90
C TYR A 228 -17.56 -13.33 -16.57
N LEU A 229 -16.49 -13.93 -16.05
CA LEU A 229 -15.22 -13.21 -15.85
C LEU A 229 -14.61 -12.81 -17.19
N MET A 230 -14.18 -11.56 -17.31
CA MET A 230 -13.65 -10.95 -18.53
C MET A 230 -12.21 -10.49 -18.34
N CYS A 231 -11.43 -10.55 -19.41
CA CYS A 231 -10.08 -10.04 -19.47
C CYS A 231 -10.09 -8.51 -19.63
N SER A 232 -9.29 -7.79 -18.87
CA SER A 232 -9.08 -6.35 -19.05
C SER A 232 -7.85 -6.04 -19.92
N GLY A 233 -6.93 -6.99 -20.04
CA GLY A 233 -5.78 -6.86 -20.92
C GLY A 233 -5.12 -8.21 -21.20
N PRO A 234 -4.08 -8.26 -22.06
CA PRO A 234 -3.60 -7.16 -22.91
C PRO A 234 -4.61 -6.79 -24.01
N ALA A 235 -4.40 -5.70 -24.76
CA ALA A 235 -5.37 -5.17 -25.73
C ALA A 235 -5.91 -6.20 -26.75
N SER A 236 -5.12 -7.22 -27.10
CA SER A 236 -5.54 -8.32 -28.00
C SER A 236 -6.60 -9.27 -27.40
N LYS A 237 -6.74 -9.25 -26.08
CA LYS A 237 -7.63 -10.12 -25.30
C LYS A 237 -8.57 -9.35 -24.37
N ALA A 238 -8.52 -8.02 -24.36
CA ALA A 238 -9.46 -7.19 -23.62
C ALA A 238 -10.90 -7.51 -24.03
N ASP A 239 -11.80 -7.47 -23.05
CA ASP A 239 -13.23 -7.72 -23.15
C ASP A 239 -13.64 -9.14 -23.59
N LYS A 240 -12.70 -10.10 -23.65
CA LYS A 240 -13.02 -11.50 -23.89
C LYS A 240 -13.33 -12.24 -22.60
N PHE A 241 -14.30 -13.15 -22.63
CA PHE A 241 -14.64 -13.97 -21.47
C PHE A 241 -13.61 -15.08 -21.24
N PHE A 242 -13.40 -15.47 -19.98
CA PHE A 242 -12.46 -16.55 -19.61
C PHE A 242 -12.77 -17.88 -20.31
N HIS A 243 -14.03 -18.17 -20.60
CA HIS A 243 -14.44 -19.39 -21.29
C HIS A 243 -14.05 -19.41 -22.79
N GLU A 244 -13.89 -18.24 -23.39
CA GLU A 244 -13.57 -18.05 -24.81
C GLU A 244 -12.06 -17.91 -25.06
N VAL A 245 -11.31 -17.57 -24.02
CA VAL A 245 -9.86 -17.35 -24.12
C VAL A 245 -9.10 -18.65 -23.87
N GLN A 246 -8.09 -18.89 -24.71
CA GLN A 246 -7.16 -19.99 -24.54
C GLN A 246 -5.73 -19.43 -24.41
N LEU A 247 -5.18 -19.55 -23.20
CA LEU A 247 -3.90 -18.97 -22.84
C LEU A 247 -2.77 -19.97 -23.08
N LYS A 248 -1.68 -19.51 -23.69
CA LYS A 248 -0.48 -20.31 -23.95
C LYS A 248 0.42 -20.33 -22.71
N THR A 249 1.26 -21.36 -22.58
CA THR A 249 2.21 -21.47 -21.46
C THR A 249 3.31 -20.40 -21.55
N CYS A 250 3.73 -19.84 -20.42
CA CYS A 250 4.82 -18.88 -20.37
C CYS A 250 6.14 -19.51 -20.85
N MET A 251 7.00 -18.67 -21.43
CA MET A 251 8.25 -19.07 -22.07
C MET A 251 9.33 -18.02 -21.79
N LYS A 252 10.50 -18.48 -21.35
CA LYS A 252 11.67 -17.61 -21.16
C LYS A 252 12.08 -16.97 -22.51
N PRO A 253 12.70 -15.78 -22.50
CA PRO A 253 13.09 -15.13 -23.74
C PRO A 253 14.13 -15.97 -24.47
N VAL A 254 14.02 -16.02 -25.79
CA VAL A 254 15.03 -16.60 -26.68
C VAL A 254 15.42 -15.53 -27.67
N ALA A 255 16.57 -14.92 -27.45
CA ALA A 255 17.13 -13.91 -28.35
C ALA A 255 17.89 -14.58 -29.50
N SER A 256 17.66 -14.10 -30.72
CA SER A 256 18.34 -14.52 -31.94
C SER A 256 18.59 -13.29 -32.82
N ALA A 257 19.55 -13.39 -33.74
CA ALA A 257 19.86 -12.33 -34.69
C ALA A 257 19.98 -12.96 -36.09
N PRO A 258 19.50 -12.29 -37.16
CA PRO A 258 19.63 -12.80 -38.52
C PRO A 258 21.10 -12.86 -38.97
N GLU A 259 21.90 -11.87 -38.55
CA GLU A 259 23.35 -11.83 -38.78
C GLU A 259 24.07 -11.52 -37.47
N THR A 260 25.05 -12.35 -37.11
CA THR A 260 25.89 -12.15 -35.91
C THR A 260 27.20 -11.45 -36.21
N ASN A 261 27.60 -11.36 -37.48
CA ASN A 261 28.83 -10.70 -37.92
C ASN A 261 28.53 -9.79 -39.11
N ILE A 262 28.43 -8.49 -38.87
CA ILE A 262 28.09 -7.48 -39.88
C ILE A 262 29.35 -6.72 -40.25
N THR A 263 29.64 -6.60 -41.55
CA THR A 263 30.78 -5.82 -42.06
C THR A 263 30.30 -4.73 -43.01
N LEU A 264 30.57 -3.46 -42.67
CA LEU A 264 30.10 -2.31 -43.43
C LEU A 264 31.24 -1.30 -43.67
N PRO A 265 31.20 -0.51 -44.76
CA PRO A 265 32.21 0.52 -45.01
C PRO A 265 32.01 1.75 -44.10
N LEU A 266 33.08 2.54 -43.94
CA LEU A 266 33.03 3.81 -43.19
C LEU A 266 31.94 4.74 -43.74
N GLY A 267 31.19 5.39 -42.84
CA GLY A 267 30.12 6.33 -43.18
C GLY A 267 28.77 5.69 -43.58
N ALA A 268 28.68 4.36 -43.71
CA ALA A 268 27.40 3.67 -43.91
C ALA A 268 26.53 3.69 -42.64
N ASN A 269 25.23 3.45 -42.78
CA ASN A 269 24.31 3.30 -41.65
C ASN A 269 24.20 1.81 -41.28
N ALA A 270 24.54 1.44 -40.03
CA ALA A 270 24.34 0.08 -39.55
C ALA A 270 22.97 -0.08 -38.90
N THR A 271 22.31 -1.21 -39.15
CA THR A 271 21.08 -1.60 -38.45
C THR A 271 21.28 -3.00 -37.88
N LEU A 272 21.44 -3.08 -36.56
CA LEU A 272 21.55 -4.35 -35.85
C LEU A 272 20.15 -4.80 -35.46
N THR A 273 19.76 -6.02 -35.86
CA THR A 273 18.42 -6.56 -35.57
C THR A 273 18.52 -7.70 -34.57
N CYS A 274 17.70 -7.63 -33.52
CA CYS A 274 17.55 -8.67 -32.51
C CYS A 274 16.09 -9.14 -32.50
N LEU A 275 15.88 -10.44 -32.72
CA LEU A 275 14.60 -11.12 -32.68
C LEU A 275 14.46 -11.88 -31.37
N VAL A 276 13.48 -11.51 -30.57
CA VAL A 276 13.27 -12.10 -29.26
C VAL A 276 11.92 -12.78 -29.22
N LYS A 277 11.92 -14.09 -29.02
CA LYS A 277 10.71 -14.86 -28.82
C LYS A 277 10.50 -15.11 -27.32
N ALA A 278 9.41 -14.61 -26.74
CA ALA A 278 9.15 -14.73 -25.30
C ALA A 278 7.64 -14.69 -24.99
N ARG A 279 7.24 -15.25 -23.85
CA ARG A 279 5.90 -15.04 -23.27
C ARG A 279 6.01 -14.96 -21.75
N PRO A 280 5.69 -13.84 -21.11
CA PRO A 280 5.12 -12.60 -21.63
C PRO A 280 6.18 -11.76 -22.36
N ASP A 281 5.72 -10.63 -22.91
CA ASP A 281 6.56 -9.69 -23.65
C ASP A 281 7.83 -9.32 -22.85
N PRO A 282 9.01 -9.40 -23.47
CA PRO A 282 10.28 -9.16 -22.79
C PRO A 282 10.66 -7.67 -22.82
N THR A 283 11.39 -7.22 -21.81
CA THR A 283 12.11 -5.93 -21.85
C THR A 283 13.45 -6.13 -22.54
N ILE A 284 13.70 -5.41 -23.63
CA ILE A 284 14.92 -5.53 -24.44
C ILE A 284 15.83 -4.32 -24.20
N HIS A 285 17.13 -4.57 -24.07
CA HIS A 285 18.16 -3.54 -23.94
C HIS A 285 19.41 -3.88 -24.74
N TRP A 286 20.06 -2.85 -25.29
CA TRP A 286 21.30 -2.97 -26.02
C TRP A 286 22.49 -2.48 -25.19
N SER A 287 23.59 -3.21 -25.27
CA SER A 287 24.85 -2.89 -24.59
C SER A 287 26.03 -2.95 -25.56
N TYR A 288 27.00 -2.08 -25.33
CA TYR A 288 28.26 -1.99 -26.08
C TYR A 288 29.42 -1.93 -25.08
N SER A 289 30.40 -2.83 -25.21
CA SER A 289 31.53 -2.94 -24.27
C SER A 289 31.08 -2.99 -22.79
N LEU A 290 29.99 -3.73 -22.50
CA LEU A 290 29.38 -3.86 -21.17
C LEU A 290 28.78 -2.56 -20.59
N LYS A 291 28.67 -1.49 -21.38
CA LYS A 291 27.95 -0.26 -21.03
C LYS A 291 26.62 -0.21 -21.76
N ILE A 292 25.55 0.13 -21.04
CA ILE A 292 24.24 0.34 -21.64
C ILE A 292 24.33 1.55 -22.57
N ILE A 293 23.89 1.38 -23.81
CA ILE A 293 23.91 2.43 -24.82
C ILE A 293 22.81 3.44 -24.46
N ARG A 294 23.19 4.56 -23.86
CA ARG A 294 22.27 5.69 -23.59
C ARG A 294 22.32 6.64 -24.79
N GLY A 295 21.26 6.70 -25.59
CA GLY A 295 21.10 7.74 -26.63
C GLY A 295 20.77 7.25 -28.05
N PHE A 296 20.83 5.95 -28.34
CA PHE A 296 20.36 5.40 -29.61
C PHE A 296 18.95 4.81 -29.40
N ALA A 297 17.97 5.31 -30.17
CA ALA A 297 16.59 4.84 -30.09
C ALA A 297 16.48 3.46 -30.76
N ALA A 298 16.43 2.39 -29.96
CA ALA A 298 16.06 1.08 -30.47
C ALA A 298 14.57 1.10 -30.82
N LYS A 299 14.21 0.73 -32.05
CA LYS A 299 12.82 0.61 -32.48
C LYS A 299 12.35 -0.82 -32.24
N GLU A 300 11.32 -0.98 -31.42
CA GLU A 300 10.68 -2.26 -31.17
C GLU A 300 9.43 -2.42 -32.05
N THR A 301 9.31 -3.56 -32.70
CA THR A 301 8.17 -3.91 -33.54
C THR A 301 7.74 -5.35 -33.25
N HIS A 302 6.45 -5.57 -32.99
CA HIS A 302 5.90 -6.92 -32.88
C HIS A 302 5.77 -7.54 -34.27
N ILE A 303 6.42 -8.69 -34.49
CA ILE A 303 6.30 -9.47 -35.73
C ILE A 303 5.11 -10.42 -35.61
N ASP A 304 4.99 -11.10 -34.47
CA ASP A 304 3.87 -11.97 -34.12
C ASP A 304 3.48 -11.79 -32.64
N GLU A 305 2.52 -12.57 -32.12
CA GLU A 305 2.08 -12.46 -30.71
C GLU A 305 3.21 -12.71 -29.69
N ASP A 306 4.22 -13.51 -30.04
CA ASP A 306 5.26 -14.00 -29.12
C ASP A 306 6.67 -13.49 -29.51
N THR A 307 6.82 -12.83 -30.66
CA THR A 307 8.11 -12.41 -31.24
C THR A 307 8.17 -10.90 -31.42
N VAL A 308 9.12 -10.28 -30.70
CA VAL A 308 9.45 -8.86 -30.79
C VAL A 308 10.78 -8.69 -31.51
N ALA A 309 10.82 -7.80 -32.49
CA ALA A 309 12.05 -7.38 -33.14
C ALA A 309 12.49 -6.03 -32.58
N SER A 310 13.74 -5.95 -32.12
CA SER A 310 14.40 -4.72 -31.69
C SER A 310 15.49 -4.36 -32.69
N GLN A 311 15.44 -3.15 -33.24
CA GLN A 311 16.40 -2.66 -34.23
C GLN A 311 17.21 -1.49 -33.66
N LEU A 312 18.53 -1.67 -33.56
CA LEU A 312 19.48 -0.62 -33.19
C LEU A 312 20.08 0.00 -34.45
N VAL A 313 19.77 1.27 -34.70
CA VAL A 313 20.28 2.02 -35.86
C VAL A 313 21.45 2.89 -35.42
N ILE A 314 22.61 2.70 -36.06
CA ILE A 314 23.82 3.51 -35.86
C ILE A 314 24.05 4.31 -37.15
N PRO A 315 23.73 5.62 -37.17
CA PRO A 315 23.95 6.45 -38.34
C PRO A 315 25.45 6.74 -38.52
N SER A 316 25.92 6.73 -39.77
CA SER A 316 27.28 7.11 -40.16
C SER A 316 28.40 6.47 -39.32
N LEU A 317 28.76 5.23 -39.66
CA LEU A 317 29.76 4.45 -38.93
C LEU A 317 31.15 5.11 -38.85
N HIS A 318 31.67 5.21 -37.62
CA HIS A 318 33.04 5.61 -37.29
C HIS A 318 33.87 4.41 -36.82
N LEU A 319 35.20 4.49 -36.92
CA LEU A 319 36.10 3.42 -36.46
C LEU A 319 35.91 3.07 -34.96
N ALA A 320 35.45 4.02 -34.14
CA ALA A 320 35.18 3.82 -32.71
C ALA A 320 33.92 2.97 -32.44
N ASP A 321 33.01 2.84 -33.42
CA ASP A 321 31.78 2.06 -33.31
C ASP A 321 32.01 0.56 -33.52
N ARG A 322 33.22 0.18 -33.96
CA ARG A 322 33.63 -1.21 -34.13
C ARG A 322 33.66 -1.90 -32.77
N GLY A 323 32.88 -2.97 -32.64
CA GLY A 323 32.94 -3.83 -31.46
C GLY A 323 31.78 -4.81 -31.39
N LEU A 324 31.53 -5.29 -30.17
CA LEU A 324 30.51 -6.28 -29.89
C LEU A 324 29.29 -5.60 -29.25
N TYR A 325 28.15 -5.72 -29.93
CA TYR A 325 26.87 -5.21 -29.46
C TYR A 325 26.03 -6.36 -28.95
N THR A 326 25.62 -6.30 -27.68
CA THR A 326 24.83 -7.36 -27.07
C THR A 326 23.41 -6.88 -26.84
N CYS A 327 22.46 -7.58 -27.46
CA CYS A 327 21.03 -7.44 -27.20
C CYS A 327 20.67 -8.40 -26.08
N THR A 328 20.15 -7.87 -24.98
CA THR A 328 19.71 -8.64 -23.83
C THR A 328 18.21 -8.44 -23.64
N ALA A 329 17.50 -9.55 -23.57
CA ALA A 329 16.07 -9.60 -23.34
C ALA A 329 15.77 -10.24 -21.98
N ASN A 330 14.84 -9.66 -21.24
CA ASN A 330 14.44 -10.12 -19.92
C ASN A 330 12.93 -10.22 -19.79
N ASN A 331 12.42 -11.31 -19.23
CA ASN A 331 11.06 -11.41 -18.72
C ASN A 331 11.06 -12.03 -17.32
N PHE A 332 9.90 -12.18 -16.69
CA PHE A 332 9.84 -12.68 -15.31
C PHE A 332 10.34 -14.13 -15.13
N ILE A 333 10.47 -14.91 -16.22
CA ILE A 333 10.99 -16.29 -16.16
C ILE A 333 12.53 -16.29 -16.23
N GLY A 334 13.13 -15.33 -16.92
CA GLY A 334 14.58 -15.21 -17.01
C GLY A 334 15.04 -14.31 -18.15
N ASN A 335 16.33 -14.42 -18.47
CA ASN A 335 17.01 -13.60 -19.46
C ASN A 335 17.57 -14.43 -20.62
N SER A 336 17.83 -13.74 -21.73
CA SER A 336 18.56 -14.27 -22.87
C SER A 336 19.29 -13.14 -23.55
N SER A 337 20.50 -13.40 -24.03
CA SER A 337 21.33 -12.40 -24.69
C SER A 337 21.96 -12.96 -25.95
N ILE A 338 22.06 -12.14 -26.98
CA ILE A 338 22.77 -12.43 -28.22
C ILE A 338 23.72 -11.28 -28.53
N SER A 339 24.91 -11.62 -29.02
CA SER A 339 25.93 -10.64 -29.37
C SER A 339 26.15 -10.60 -30.89
N ILE A 340 26.23 -9.38 -31.43
CA ILE A 340 26.43 -9.09 -32.84
C ILE A 340 27.75 -8.30 -32.97
N ALA A 341 28.71 -8.83 -33.72
CA ALA A 341 29.98 -8.17 -33.99
C ALA A 341 29.84 -7.25 -35.20
N LEU A 342 30.19 -5.98 -35.01
CA LEU A 342 30.20 -4.97 -36.07
C LEU A 342 31.66 -4.70 -36.47
N ASN A 343 32.00 -5.11 -37.68
CA ASN A 343 33.29 -4.85 -38.32
C ASN A 343 33.16 -3.73 -39.36
N ILE A 344 34.23 -2.95 -39.50
CA ILE A 344 34.28 -1.85 -40.45
C ILE A 344 35.35 -2.17 -41.49
N SER A 345 34.94 -2.30 -42.74
CA SER A 345 35.88 -2.53 -43.84
C SER A 345 36.63 -1.23 -44.12
N SER A 346 37.92 -1.21 -43.79
CA SER A 346 38.85 -0.20 -44.28
C SER A 346 39.63 -0.80 -45.45
N SER A 347 39.65 -0.11 -46.58
CA SER A 347 40.57 -0.47 -47.66
C SER A 347 41.99 -0.14 -47.21
N ASN A 348 42.79 -1.20 -46.98
CA ASN A 348 44.25 -1.27 -46.87
C ASN A 348 44.98 -0.12 -46.17
N PHE A 349 45.52 -0.39 -44.98
CA PHE A 349 46.97 -0.39 -44.78
C PHE A 349 47.35 -1.44 -43.74
N SER A 350 48.20 -2.37 -44.17
CA SER A 350 48.82 -3.43 -43.38
C SER A 350 49.78 -2.85 -42.33
N ALA A 351 49.62 -3.26 -41.07
CA ALA A 351 50.69 -3.25 -40.08
C ALA A 351 50.53 -4.46 -39.13
N PRO A 352 51.65 -5.03 -38.60
CA PRO A 352 51.66 -6.39 -38.04
C PRO A 352 51.09 -6.47 -36.63
N LEU A 353 50.60 -7.67 -36.29
CA LEU A 353 50.17 -8.09 -34.96
C LEU A 353 51.32 -8.02 -33.92
N PRO A 354 51.07 -7.57 -32.68
CA PRO A 354 51.96 -7.83 -31.56
C PRO A 354 51.76 -9.25 -31.00
N PRO A 355 52.78 -9.83 -30.34
CA PRO A 355 52.80 -11.23 -29.92
C PRO A 355 51.85 -11.52 -28.74
N PRO A 356 51.47 -12.79 -28.52
CA PRO A 356 50.56 -13.18 -27.45
C PRO A 356 51.29 -13.12 -26.10
N VAL A 357 50.69 -12.42 -25.14
CA VAL A 357 51.11 -12.46 -23.73
C VAL A 357 50.51 -13.72 -23.08
N PRO A 358 51.26 -14.47 -22.27
CA PRO A 358 50.78 -15.70 -21.64
C PRO A 358 49.62 -15.43 -20.68
N MET A 359 48.61 -16.32 -20.73
CA MET A 359 47.65 -16.46 -19.64
C MET A 359 48.42 -16.79 -18.36
N LEU A 360 48.28 -15.93 -17.34
CA LEU A 360 48.62 -16.27 -15.98
C LEU A 360 47.34 -16.59 -15.22
N SER A 361 47.27 -17.87 -14.82
CA SER A 361 46.55 -18.43 -13.67
C SER A 361 45.14 -17.92 -13.40
N SER A 362 44.19 -18.72 -13.84
CA SER A 362 43.05 -19.12 -13.01
C SER A 362 43.51 -19.39 -11.57
N ASP A 363 43.10 -18.53 -10.63
CA ASP A 363 42.53 -19.00 -9.38
C ASP A 363 41.77 -17.86 -8.69
N GLU A 364 40.53 -18.19 -8.31
CA GLU A 364 39.53 -17.39 -7.59
C GLU A 364 38.69 -16.35 -8.38
N ASN A 365 38.12 -16.74 -9.52
CA ASN A 365 37.18 -15.89 -10.27
C ASN A 365 35.73 -15.93 -9.75
N ALA A 366 35.53 -15.74 -8.45
CA ALA A 366 34.20 -15.49 -7.91
C ALA A 366 34.17 -14.27 -6.98
N PHE A 367 33.73 -13.14 -7.50
CA PHE A 367 33.63 -11.87 -6.78
C PHE A 367 32.17 -11.48 -6.61
N VAL A 368 31.73 -11.18 -5.38
CA VAL A 368 30.36 -10.74 -5.06
C VAL A 368 30.44 -9.35 -4.42
N ASP A 369 29.94 -8.35 -5.14
CA ASP A 369 29.79 -6.96 -4.69
C ASP A 369 28.37 -6.72 -4.18
N ILE A 370 28.22 -6.11 -3.02
CA ILE A 370 26.91 -5.96 -2.34
C ILE A 370 26.66 -4.47 -2.10
N ARG A 371 25.40 -4.05 -2.21
CA ARG A 371 24.94 -2.71 -1.86
C ARG A 371 23.57 -2.71 -1.19
N ILE A 372 23.29 -1.65 -0.43
CA ILE A 372 21.96 -1.36 0.08
C ILE A 372 21.22 -0.51 -0.96
N ALA A 373 20.15 -1.06 -1.53
CA ALA A 373 19.33 -0.38 -2.52
C ALA A 373 18.27 0.52 -1.89
N LYS A 374 17.69 0.08 -0.75
CA LYS A 374 16.70 0.86 0.00
C LYS A 374 16.82 0.54 1.49
N GLN A 375 16.63 1.56 2.32
CA GLN A 375 16.61 1.40 3.77
C GLN A 375 15.35 2.08 4.32
N THR A 376 14.65 1.41 5.22
CA THR A 376 13.44 1.91 5.89
C THR A 376 13.60 1.84 7.42
N VAL A 377 12.59 2.29 8.16
CA VAL A 377 12.54 2.20 9.62
C VAL A 377 12.53 0.74 10.10
N TYR A 378 11.89 -0.15 9.34
CA TYR A 378 11.69 -1.57 9.71
C TYR A 378 12.23 -2.56 8.69
N GLY A 379 13.12 -2.15 7.78
CA GLY A 379 13.59 -3.04 6.74
C GLY A 379 14.74 -2.50 5.91
N VAL A 380 15.35 -3.41 5.14
CA VAL A 380 16.42 -3.11 4.19
C VAL A 380 16.23 -3.92 2.92
N THR A 381 16.55 -3.35 1.78
CA THR A 381 16.63 -4.03 0.49
C THR A 381 18.08 -4.06 0.04
N LEU A 382 18.57 -5.27 -0.21
CA LEU A 382 19.92 -5.56 -0.66
C LEU A 382 19.89 -5.82 -2.16
N GLU A 383 20.93 -5.40 -2.85
CA GLU A 383 21.23 -5.77 -4.21
C GLU A 383 22.69 -6.19 -4.29
N TRP A 384 23.01 -7.22 -5.06
CA TRP A 384 24.38 -7.66 -5.24
C TRP A 384 24.68 -8.05 -6.70
N HIS A 385 25.94 -7.92 -7.08
CA HIS A 385 26.46 -8.30 -8.38
C HIS A 385 27.57 -9.33 -8.19
N ALA A 386 27.39 -10.52 -8.79
CA ALA A 386 28.34 -11.61 -8.69
C ALA A 386 28.94 -11.92 -10.07
N VAL A 387 30.27 -11.95 -10.17
CA VAL A 387 31.00 -12.45 -11.34
C VAL A 387 31.41 -13.89 -11.02
N THR A 388 30.75 -14.87 -11.64
CA THR A 388 31.07 -16.31 -11.48
C THR A 388 31.14 -17.00 -12.84
N GLU A 389 31.82 -18.15 -12.93
CA GLU A 389 31.94 -18.92 -14.18
C GLU A 389 30.58 -19.45 -14.70
N ASN A 390 29.64 -19.76 -13.78
CA ASN A 390 28.31 -20.28 -14.09
C ASN A 390 27.20 -19.57 -13.28
N PRO A 391 26.84 -18.31 -13.61
CA PRO A 391 25.89 -17.52 -12.82
C PRO A 391 24.47 -18.12 -12.81
N ALA A 392 24.12 -18.92 -13.83
CA ALA A 392 22.82 -19.58 -13.96
C ALA A 392 22.62 -20.78 -12.99
N GLU A 393 23.68 -21.30 -12.39
CA GLU A 393 23.63 -22.41 -11.43
C GLU A 393 24.18 -22.02 -10.05
N THR A 394 24.65 -20.78 -9.91
CA THR A 394 25.24 -20.29 -8.68
C THR A 394 24.18 -19.99 -7.64
N TRP A 395 24.22 -20.70 -6.51
CA TRP A 395 23.42 -20.38 -5.33
C TRP A 395 24.16 -19.41 -4.42
N PHE A 396 23.42 -18.51 -3.77
CA PHE A 396 23.95 -17.58 -2.77
C PHE A 396 23.45 -17.91 -1.37
N THR A 397 24.24 -17.56 -0.36
CA THR A 397 23.88 -17.60 1.05
C THR A 397 23.99 -16.19 1.61
N ILE A 398 22.88 -15.66 2.11
CA ILE A 398 22.85 -14.39 2.84
C ILE A 398 22.98 -14.71 4.33
N HIS A 399 24.01 -14.16 4.97
CA HIS A 399 24.20 -14.19 6.41
C HIS A 399 23.67 -12.89 6.99
N PHE A 400 22.58 -12.94 7.76
CA PHE A 400 21.91 -11.76 8.29
C PHE A 400 21.75 -11.83 9.81
N GLY A 401 21.99 -10.73 10.52
CA GLY A 401 21.68 -10.67 11.94
C GLY A 401 22.11 -9.37 12.62
N LYS A 402 21.77 -9.24 13.91
CA LYS A 402 22.23 -8.11 14.73
C LYS A 402 23.77 -8.09 14.77
N TYR A 403 24.36 -6.90 14.76
CA TYR A 403 25.82 -6.74 14.71
C TYR A 403 26.53 -7.51 15.82
N ASP A 404 26.04 -7.42 17.06
CA ASP A 404 26.65 -8.05 18.24
C ASP A 404 26.24 -9.53 18.46
N SER A 405 25.43 -10.11 17.57
CA SER A 405 24.97 -11.51 17.70
C SER A 405 25.95 -12.47 17.01
N PRO A 406 26.49 -13.49 17.71
CA PRO A 406 27.34 -14.51 17.10
C PRO A 406 26.56 -15.50 16.23
N LYS A 407 25.23 -15.59 16.40
CA LYS A 407 24.35 -16.36 15.52
C LYS A 407 23.77 -15.43 14.46
N LYS A 408 24.11 -15.70 13.21
CA LYS A 408 23.51 -15.08 12.02
C LYS A 408 22.54 -16.08 11.39
N GLU A 409 21.41 -15.59 10.92
CA GLU A 409 20.46 -16.36 10.13
C GLU A 409 20.99 -16.53 8.71
N MET A 410 20.83 -17.74 8.16
CA MET A 410 21.29 -18.06 6.81
C MET A 410 20.09 -18.21 5.88
N ILE A 411 20.04 -17.36 4.86
CA ILE A 411 18.99 -17.37 3.85
C ILE A 411 19.60 -17.86 2.54
N TYR A 412 19.06 -18.92 1.98
CA TYR A 412 19.52 -19.49 0.72
C TYR A 412 18.76 -18.87 -0.44
N ILE A 413 19.51 -18.27 -1.35
CA ILE A 413 18.96 -17.60 -2.53
C ILE A 413 19.33 -18.42 -3.76
N GLY A 414 18.31 -18.75 -4.54
CA GLY A 414 18.47 -19.51 -5.78
C GLY A 414 19.20 -18.73 -6.87
N PRO A 415 19.69 -19.43 -7.90
CA PRO A 415 20.34 -18.80 -9.05
C PRO A 415 19.40 -17.82 -9.77
N GLY A 416 19.97 -16.71 -10.28
CA GLY A 416 19.23 -15.68 -11.02
C GLY A 416 18.58 -14.58 -10.17
N ILE A 417 18.65 -14.67 -8.83
CA ILE A 417 18.19 -13.62 -7.92
C ILE A 417 19.38 -12.77 -7.48
N ASN A 418 19.26 -11.45 -7.63
CA ASN A 418 20.30 -10.46 -7.31
C ASN A 418 19.82 -9.37 -6.33
N SER A 419 18.61 -9.52 -5.78
CA SER A 419 18.05 -8.61 -4.79
C SER A 419 17.21 -9.37 -3.76
N TYR A 420 17.27 -8.92 -2.51
CA TYR A 420 16.48 -9.48 -1.42
C TYR A 420 16.13 -8.40 -0.39
N SER A 421 14.89 -8.40 0.09
CA SER A 421 14.43 -7.47 1.13
C SER A 421 14.18 -8.19 2.44
N VAL A 422 14.76 -7.67 3.51
CA VAL A 422 14.48 -8.09 4.88
C VAL A 422 13.52 -7.07 5.50
N SER A 423 12.36 -7.54 5.95
CA SER A 423 11.35 -6.76 6.64
C SER A 423 11.33 -7.11 8.14
N ASP A 424 10.51 -6.41 8.92
CA ASP A 424 10.31 -6.64 10.36
C ASP A 424 11.56 -6.42 11.24
N LEU A 425 12.43 -5.50 10.83
CA LEU A 425 13.58 -5.08 11.62
C LEU A 425 13.17 -4.12 12.74
N LEU A 426 13.88 -4.16 13.85
CA LEU A 426 13.68 -3.20 14.94
C LEU A 426 14.21 -1.83 14.52
N PRO A 427 13.54 -0.71 14.85
CA PRO A 427 14.04 0.63 14.59
C PRO A 427 15.31 0.92 15.41
N VAL A 428 16.16 1.84 14.91
CA VAL A 428 17.41 2.28 15.57
C VAL A 428 18.30 1.12 16.02
N THR A 429 18.35 0.05 15.22
CA THR A 429 19.11 -1.16 15.57
C THR A 429 20.18 -1.43 14.51
N LYS A 430 21.39 -1.78 14.97
CA LYS A 430 22.55 -2.06 14.12
C LYS A 430 22.56 -3.52 13.66
N TYR A 431 22.56 -3.71 12.34
CA TYR A 431 22.56 -5.01 11.68
C TYR A 431 23.78 -5.17 10.78
N GLU A 432 24.14 -6.42 10.53
CA GLU A 432 25.20 -6.81 9.61
C GLU A 432 24.64 -7.84 8.62
N VAL A 433 25.04 -7.68 7.36
CA VAL A 433 24.66 -8.61 6.30
C VAL A 433 25.81 -8.91 5.35
N CYS A 434 25.95 -10.17 4.97
CA CYS A 434 26.96 -10.64 4.03
C CYS A 434 26.30 -11.55 3.00
N VAL A 435 26.74 -11.51 1.75
CA VAL A 435 26.29 -12.41 0.67
C VAL A 435 27.49 -13.20 0.18
N THR A 436 27.39 -14.53 0.24
CA THR A 436 28.45 -15.45 -0.20
C THR A 436 27.91 -16.47 -1.19
N LEU A 437 28.81 -17.19 -1.87
CA LEU A 437 28.43 -18.40 -2.60
C LEU A 437 27.97 -19.48 -1.63
N LYS A 438 27.07 -20.35 -2.07
CA LYS A 438 26.57 -21.45 -1.24
C LYS A 438 27.71 -22.25 -0.62
N ASN A 439 27.61 -22.48 0.68
CA ASN A 439 28.57 -23.20 1.53
C ASN A 439 29.95 -22.52 1.71
N HIS A 440 30.12 -21.25 1.33
CA HIS A 440 31.34 -20.49 1.59
C HIS A 440 31.14 -19.50 2.75
N PRO A 441 32.08 -19.41 3.71
CA PRO A 441 32.04 -18.39 4.76
C PRO A 441 32.35 -17.00 4.19
N PRO A 442 31.80 -15.92 4.80
CA PRO A 442 32.07 -14.55 4.35
C PRO A 442 33.54 -14.15 4.56
N ARG A 443 34.14 -13.51 3.55
CA ARG A 443 35.51 -12.99 3.61
C ARG A 443 35.55 -11.67 4.39
N GLU A 444 36.70 -11.36 5.00
CA GLU A 444 36.90 -10.07 5.67
C GLU A 444 36.70 -8.90 4.67
N GLY A 445 35.79 -7.97 5.00
CA GLY A 445 35.45 -6.82 4.15
C GLY A 445 34.29 -7.04 3.16
N GLN A 446 33.67 -8.24 3.12
CA GLN A 446 32.54 -8.55 2.23
C GLN A 446 31.15 -8.35 2.88
N CYS A 447 31.10 -7.80 4.10
CA CYS A 447 29.88 -7.59 4.86
C CYS A 447 29.54 -6.10 4.98
N ILE A 448 28.26 -5.75 4.87
CA ILE A 448 27.77 -4.39 5.07
C ILE A 448 27.12 -4.29 6.44
N VAL A 449 27.47 -3.23 7.16
CA VAL A 449 26.87 -2.89 8.44
C VAL A 449 25.98 -1.66 8.26
N PHE A 450 24.74 -1.73 8.73
CA PHE A 450 23.77 -0.64 8.62
C PHE A 450 22.94 -0.50 9.89
N VAL A 451 22.27 0.65 10.04
CA VAL A 451 21.40 0.96 11.19
C VAL A 451 20.04 1.33 10.65
N THR A 452 18.97 0.69 11.11
CA THR A 452 17.59 1.00 10.69
C THR A 452 17.17 2.42 11.05
N GLY A 453 16.23 2.98 10.26
CA GLY A 453 15.74 4.35 10.46
C GLY A 453 15.10 4.58 11.84
N ASN A 454 15.05 5.85 12.26
CA ASN A 454 14.37 6.23 13.49
C ASN A 454 12.86 6.39 13.24
N ASP A 455 12.05 5.93 14.18
CA ASP A 455 10.60 6.14 14.16
C ASP A 455 10.28 7.53 14.74
N ILE A 456 10.27 8.53 13.87
CA ILE A 456 10.06 9.94 14.22
C ILE A 456 8.63 10.17 14.75
N SER A 457 7.70 9.25 14.46
CA SER A 457 6.30 9.36 14.84
C SER A 457 6.11 9.34 16.36
N GLU A 458 6.87 8.54 17.11
CA GLU A 458 6.81 8.54 18.58
C GLU A 458 7.39 9.82 19.20
N MET A 459 8.39 10.44 18.56
CA MET A 459 9.04 11.66 19.07
C MET A 459 8.17 12.91 18.84
N GLU A 460 7.57 13.05 17.65
CA GLU A 460 6.61 14.13 17.38
C GLU A 460 5.38 14.01 18.28
N GLN A 461 4.95 12.79 18.58
CA GLN A 461 3.82 12.54 19.47
C GLN A 461 4.16 12.86 20.93
N ARG A 462 5.39 12.58 21.39
CA ARG A 462 5.89 13.03 22.71
C ARG A 462 6.05 14.54 22.80
N GLU A 463 6.59 15.22 21.78
CA GLU A 463 6.69 16.68 21.78
C GLU A 463 5.32 17.34 21.79
N ARG A 464 4.36 16.86 21.00
CA ARG A 464 2.98 17.36 21.05
C ARG A 464 2.35 17.16 22.42
N LEU A 465 2.60 16.02 23.06
CA LEU A 465 2.09 15.75 24.41
C LEU A 465 2.71 16.68 25.46
N ILE A 466 4.02 16.95 25.37
CA ILE A 466 4.70 17.92 26.25
C ILE A 466 4.14 19.33 26.04
N HIS A 467 3.96 19.77 24.79
CA HIS A 467 3.36 21.08 24.51
C HIS A 467 1.94 21.18 25.05
N ILE A 468 1.10 20.14 24.89
CA ILE A 468 -0.25 20.10 25.46
C ILE A 468 -0.20 20.16 26.98
N ILE A 469 0.65 19.36 27.64
CA ILE A 469 0.80 19.36 29.09
C ILE A 469 1.24 20.75 29.59
N VAL A 470 2.22 21.39 28.94
CA VAL A 470 2.69 22.73 29.32
C VAL A 470 1.58 23.77 29.16
N ILE A 471 0.81 23.73 28.07
CA ILE A 471 -0.34 24.62 27.86
C ILE A 471 -1.40 24.40 28.93
N VAL A 472 -1.75 23.14 29.24
CA VAL A 472 -2.74 22.82 30.27
C VAL A 472 -2.25 23.26 31.65
N LEU A 473 -0.99 23.02 32.01
CA LEU A 473 -0.40 23.48 33.27
C LEU A 473 -0.40 25.02 33.37
N ALA A 474 -0.04 25.71 32.28
CA ALA A 474 -0.06 27.16 32.23
C ALA A 474 -1.50 27.71 32.43
N MET A 475 -2.50 27.10 31.79
CA MET A 475 -3.91 27.48 31.96
C MET A 475 -4.41 27.19 33.37
N VAL A 476 -4.07 26.04 33.95
CA VAL A 476 -4.47 25.65 35.32
C VAL A 476 -3.81 26.53 36.38
N LEU A 477 -2.62 27.08 36.13
CA LEU A 477 -1.97 28.02 37.06
C LEU A 477 -2.40 29.47 36.84
N ALA A 478 -2.52 29.91 35.58
CA ALA A 478 -2.82 31.29 35.25
C ALA A 478 -4.29 31.65 35.46
N VAL A 479 -5.24 30.75 35.18
CA VAL A 479 -6.68 31.04 35.31
C VAL A 479 -7.08 31.25 36.78
N PRO A 480 -6.68 30.42 37.76
CA PRO A 480 -6.96 30.69 39.17
C PRO A 480 -6.24 31.91 39.72
N ALA A 481 -5.00 32.17 39.28
CA ALA A 481 -4.26 33.37 39.68
C ALA A 481 -4.93 34.65 39.13
N GLY A 482 -5.36 34.62 37.86
CA GLY A 482 -6.13 35.71 37.24
C GLY A 482 -7.48 35.91 37.90
N MET A 483 -8.21 34.83 38.21
CA MET A 483 -9.47 34.90 38.97
C MET A 483 -9.26 35.43 40.39
N TYR A 484 -8.18 35.03 41.07
CA TYR A 484 -7.83 35.54 42.39
C TYR A 484 -7.49 37.03 42.33
N ALA A 485 -6.67 37.48 41.38
CA ALA A 485 -6.37 38.89 41.17
C ALA A 485 -7.62 39.71 40.82
N CYS A 486 -8.49 39.19 39.95
CA CYS A 486 -9.74 39.85 39.60
C CYS A 486 -10.71 39.92 40.80
N THR A 487 -10.73 38.92 41.68
CA THR A 487 -11.63 38.92 42.85
C THR A 487 -11.09 39.73 44.03
N THR A 488 -9.77 39.92 44.12
CA THR A 488 -9.16 40.79 45.14
C THR A 488 -9.20 42.27 44.73
N GLU A 489 -9.12 42.60 43.43
CA GLU A 489 -9.35 43.96 42.93
C GLU A 489 -10.85 44.34 42.83
N ALA A 490 -11.75 43.37 42.63
CA ALA A 490 -13.20 43.61 42.57
C ALA A 490 -13.89 43.82 43.94
N ARG A 491 -13.15 44.30 44.95
CA ARG A 491 -13.73 44.77 46.23
C ARG A 491 -13.83 46.29 46.37
N PHE A 492 -13.42 47.10 45.39
CA PHE A 492 -13.73 48.53 45.37
C PHE A 492 -13.88 49.04 43.94
N SER A 493 -15.08 48.94 43.35
CA SER A 493 -15.51 49.76 42.19
C SER A 493 -16.93 49.39 41.71
N CYS A 494 -17.40 48.17 41.96
CA CYS A 494 -18.66 47.68 41.35
C CYS A 494 -19.95 48.18 42.04
N VAL A 495 -19.86 48.91 43.17
CA VAL A 495 -21.04 49.39 43.92
C VAL A 495 -21.38 50.85 43.58
N ASP A 496 -20.41 51.69 43.18
CA ASP A 496 -20.67 53.11 42.89
C ASP A 496 -21.22 53.36 41.47
N HIS A 497 -20.87 52.53 40.47
CA HIS A 497 -21.28 52.80 39.09
C HIS A 497 -22.73 52.39 38.78
N CYS A 498 -23.30 51.44 39.53
CA CYS A 498 -24.68 50.98 39.33
C CYS A 498 -25.72 51.93 39.93
N VAL A 499 -25.36 52.74 40.94
CA VAL A 499 -26.28 53.71 41.56
C VAL A 499 -26.41 54.98 40.72
N ASP A 500 -25.37 55.36 39.98
CA ASP A 500 -25.37 56.57 39.14
C ASP A 500 -26.11 56.41 37.80
N LEU A 501 -26.11 55.22 37.21
CA LEU A 501 -26.85 54.94 35.97
C LEU A 501 -28.38 54.89 36.18
N TRP A 502 -28.82 54.44 37.35
CA TRP A 502 -30.25 54.44 37.72
C TRP A 502 -30.81 55.84 38.04
N ARG A 503 -29.95 56.77 38.47
CA ARG A 503 -30.35 58.18 38.68
C ARG A 503 -30.49 58.96 37.38
N ARG A 504 -29.70 58.63 36.35
CA ARG A 504 -29.71 59.36 35.06
C ARG A 504 -30.82 58.94 34.09
N GLN A 505 -31.40 57.74 34.24
CA GLN A 505 -32.50 57.28 33.37
C GLN A 505 -33.89 57.83 33.72
N ARG A 506 -34.04 58.57 34.83
CA ARG A 506 -35.33 59.19 35.24
C ARG A 506 -35.53 60.63 34.79
N MET A 507 -34.55 61.27 34.16
CA MET A 507 -34.57 62.71 33.85
C MET A 507 -33.97 62.99 32.47
N HIS A 508 -34.56 62.44 31.40
CA HIS A 508 -34.63 63.05 30.05
C HIS A 508 -35.19 62.06 29.03
N GLY A 509 -36.52 61.99 28.96
CA GLY A 509 -37.18 61.99 27.66
C GLY A 509 -37.35 63.45 27.26
N GLU A 510 -36.78 63.85 26.12
CA GLU A 510 -37.31 64.81 25.13
C GLU A 510 -36.19 65.35 24.21
N ASN A 511 -36.54 65.41 22.91
CA ASN A 511 -35.99 66.22 21.81
C ASN A 511 -34.80 65.77 20.93
N LEU A 512 -35.20 65.34 19.73
CA LEU A 512 -34.79 65.74 18.36
C LEU A 512 -33.40 66.33 18.03
N GLN A 513 -32.80 65.69 17.01
CA GLN A 513 -32.25 66.26 15.76
C GLN A 513 -30.86 66.94 15.74
N GLY A 514 -30.01 66.49 14.80
CA GLY A 514 -29.04 67.37 14.11
C GLY A 514 -27.54 66.98 14.14
N THR A 515 -27.06 66.55 12.97
CA THR A 515 -25.83 67.01 12.26
C THR A 515 -24.44 67.15 12.96
N ASP A 516 -23.47 66.52 12.30
CA ASP A 516 -22.12 67.01 11.92
C ASP A 516 -20.93 67.12 12.92
N ARG A 517 -19.94 66.24 12.64
CA ARG A 517 -18.56 66.51 12.16
C ARG A 517 -17.49 67.20 13.05
N HIS A 518 -16.25 66.68 12.86
CA HIS A 518 -14.90 67.20 13.22
C HIS A 518 -14.50 67.06 14.70
N GLY A 519 -13.27 66.78 15.11
CA GLY A 519 -11.95 66.56 14.48
C GLY A 519 -11.00 66.11 15.61
N THR A 520 -10.11 65.12 15.38
CA THR A 520 -8.67 65.28 15.06
C THR A 520 -7.77 65.76 16.22
N PHE A 521 -6.54 65.20 16.24
CA PHE A 521 -5.32 65.57 17.01
C PHE A 521 -5.23 65.06 18.46
N ASP A 522 -4.12 64.52 18.99
CA ASP A 522 -2.81 64.13 18.45
C ASP A 522 -1.95 63.48 19.56
N SER A 523 -0.77 62.96 19.19
CA SER A 523 0.46 62.78 20.00
C SER A 523 0.56 61.54 20.93
N LEU A 524 1.63 60.71 21.01
CA LEU A 524 3.02 60.56 20.50
C LEU A 524 3.40 59.08 20.81
N GLN A 525 3.95 58.20 19.97
CA GLN A 525 5.24 58.07 19.27
C GLN A 525 6.49 57.73 20.12
N ALA A 526 7.07 56.54 19.85
CA ALA A 526 8.50 56.18 19.87
C ALA A 526 8.65 54.84 19.10
N ALA A 527 9.15 54.85 17.85
CA ALA A 527 10.55 54.62 17.41
C ALA A 527 10.90 53.11 17.33
N SER A 528 11.64 52.54 16.37
CA SER A 528 12.31 52.85 15.09
C SER A 528 12.76 51.44 14.60
N ASP A 529 12.62 51.00 13.36
CA ASP A 529 13.62 51.20 12.30
C ASP A 529 13.07 50.85 10.90
N GLU A 530 13.47 51.70 9.95
CA GLU A 530 13.38 51.59 8.47
C GLU A 530 14.32 50.48 7.94
N GLY A 531 14.26 49.99 6.70
CA GLY A 531 13.60 50.41 5.46
C GLY A 531 13.60 49.24 4.45
N LEU A 532 12.59 49.07 3.59
CA LEU A 532 12.26 49.79 2.35
C LEU A 532 13.16 49.48 1.14
N CYS A 533 12.57 48.80 0.14
CA CYS A 533 12.47 49.17 -1.29
C CYS A 533 11.73 48.03 -2.04
N ARG A 534 10.82 48.21 -3.00
CA ARG A 534 10.13 49.37 -3.60
C ARG A 534 9.02 48.85 -4.53
N ASP A 535 7.91 49.60 -4.60
CA ASP A 535 7.03 49.97 -5.73
C ASP A 535 6.52 48.87 -6.70
N SER A 536 5.22 48.81 -7.04
CA SER A 536 4.50 49.92 -7.68
C SER A 536 2.97 49.70 -7.69
N GLU A 537 2.24 50.81 -7.63
CA GLU A 537 0.77 50.97 -7.76
C GLU A 537 0.26 50.60 -9.17
N GLU A 538 -1.01 50.18 -9.29
CA GLU A 538 -2.05 50.97 -9.99
C GLU A 538 -3.46 50.33 -9.93
N LYS A 539 -4.45 51.17 -10.23
CA LYS A 539 -5.84 51.20 -9.76
C LYS A 539 -6.87 50.73 -10.84
N PRO A 540 -8.20 50.77 -10.58
CA PRO A 540 -9.24 49.86 -11.10
C PRO A 540 -10.16 50.45 -12.19
N LYS A 541 -11.13 49.66 -12.70
CA LYS A 541 -12.50 50.06 -13.15
C LYS A 541 -13.31 48.83 -13.59
N LYS A 542 -14.44 48.47 -12.96
CA LYS A 542 -15.86 48.92 -13.12
C LYS A 542 -16.55 48.60 -14.49
N ARG A 543 -17.56 47.70 -14.39
CA ARG A 543 -19.02 47.87 -14.71
C ARG A 543 -19.65 47.31 -16.02
N ARG A 544 -20.90 46.83 -15.81
CA ARG A 544 -22.09 46.56 -16.69
C ARG A 544 -22.16 45.13 -17.26
N LYS A 545 -23.16 44.26 -17.00
CA LYS A 545 -24.65 44.27 -16.73
C LYS A 545 -25.56 44.49 -17.95
N SER A 546 -26.25 43.41 -18.38
CA SER A 546 -27.68 43.28 -18.81
C SER A 546 -27.90 41.81 -19.25
N GLU A 547 -28.71 40.94 -18.61
CA GLU A 547 -30.20 40.84 -18.55
C GLU A 547 -30.93 40.84 -19.90
N ASP A 548 -31.41 39.67 -20.34
CA ASP A 548 -32.83 39.28 -20.60
C ASP A 548 -32.85 37.89 -21.28
N LYS A 549 -33.49 36.81 -20.77
CA LYS A 549 -34.90 36.45 -20.48
C LYS A 549 -35.53 35.52 -21.53
N CYS A 550 -35.98 34.37 -21.01
CA CYS A 550 -37.22 33.64 -21.30
C CYS A 550 -37.33 32.58 -22.43
N LYS A 551 -37.57 31.35 -21.93
CA LYS A 551 -38.68 30.40 -22.22
C LYS A 551 -38.46 29.27 -23.25
N GLY A 552 -38.66 28.03 -22.75
CA GLY A 552 -39.64 27.10 -23.35
C GLY A 552 -39.24 25.62 -23.48
N GLY A 553 -40.01 24.73 -22.81
CA GLY A 553 -40.27 23.30 -23.16
C GLY A 553 -39.17 22.28 -22.80
N SER A 554 -39.31 21.34 -21.85
CA SER A 554 -40.25 20.23 -21.64
C SER A 554 -39.98 18.94 -22.45
N ALA A 555 -39.58 17.90 -21.71
CA ALA A 555 -39.88 16.45 -21.80
C ALA A 555 -39.38 15.54 -22.96
N ALA A 556 -38.68 14.46 -22.58
CA ALA A 556 -38.86 13.03 -22.96
C ALA A 556 -37.59 12.24 -22.52
N HIS A 557 -37.60 11.29 -21.59
CA HIS A 557 -37.96 9.86 -21.69
C HIS A 557 -37.29 9.06 -22.84
N LEU A 558 -36.66 7.93 -22.44
CA LEU A 558 -36.19 6.75 -23.19
C LEU A 558 -34.86 6.97 -23.97
N TYR A 559 -33.76 6.32 -23.57
CA TYR A 559 -33.43 4.89 -23.75
C TYR A 559 -32.29 4.48 -22.80
#